data_AF-I3QIH4-F1
#
_entry.id   AF-I3QIH4-F1
#
_cell.length_a   1.000
_cell.length_b   1.000
_cell.length_c   1.000
_cell.angle_alpha   90.00
_cell.angle_beta   90.00
_cell.angle_gamma   90.00
#
_symmetry.space_group_name_H-M   'P 1'
#
loop_
_entity.id
_entity.type
_entity.pdbx_description
1 polymer ?
#
loop_
_entity_poly.entity_id
_entity_poly.type
_entity_poly.pdbx_seq_one_letter_code
_entity_poly.pdbx_strand_id
1 'polypeptide(L)' 'GEVVLAMGCGELQMEAEARLFHCCQSTSVETVTELTEFAKAVPGFQSLDLNDQVTLLKYGVYEALFTLLASCMNKDG' A
#
# COMPACT_ATOMS: atom_id res chain seq x y z
N GLY A 1 -4.18 -39.33 10.35
CA GLY A 1 -4.66 -38.41 11.40
C GLY A 1 -3.87 -37.13 11.39
N GLU A 2 -2.60 -37.16 11.80
CA GLU A 2 -1.74 -35.97 11.92
C GLU A 2 -1.38 -35.27 10.61
N VAL A 3 -1.09 -36.02 9.53
CA VAL A 3 -0.66 -35.42 8.25
C VAL A 3 -1.75 -34.57 7.60
N VAL A 4 -3.02 -34.94 7.78
CA VAL A 4 -4.18 -34.19 7.28
C VAL A 4 -4.42 -32.92 8.10
N LEU A 5 -4.19 -32.96 9.41
CA LEU A 5 -4.26 -31.78 10.28
C LEU A 5 -3.14 -30.77 10.00
N ALA A 6 -1.92 -31.24 9.74
CA ALA A 6 -0.79 -30.38 9.35
C ALA A 6 -1.02 -29.73 7.97
N MET A 7 -1.60 -30.47 7.01
CA MET A 7 -1.96 -29.95 5.69
C MET A 7 -3.04 -28.87 5.78
N GLY A 8 -4.11 -29.11 6.56
CA GLY A 8 -5.15 -28.10 6.78
C GLY A 8 -4.64 -26.86 7.54
N CYS A 9 -3.69 -27.01 8.46
CA CYS A 9 -3.07 -25.87 9.15
C CYS A 9 -2.25 -25.00 8.20
N GLY A 10 -1.48 -25.61 7.28
CA GLY A 10 -0.74 -24.88 6.25
C GLY A 10 -1.63 -24.16 5.24
N GLU A 11 -2.75 -24.78 4.84
CA GLU A 11 -3.74 -24.16 3.96
C GLU A 11 -4.41 -22.94 4.60
N LEU A 12 -4.79 -23.03 5.88
CA LEU A 12 -5.38 -21.92 6.64
C LEU A 12 -4.39 -20.76 6.84
N GLN A 13 -3.10 -21.05 7.05
CA GLN A 13 -2.06 -20.03 7.14
C GLN A 13 -1.87 -19.30 5.81
N MET A 14 -1.75 -20.04 4.71
CA MET A 14 -1.63 -19.45 3.38
C MET A 14 -2.83 -18.56 3.04
N GLU A 15 -4.03 -18.99 3.42
CA GLU A 15 -5.24 -18.18 3.24
C GLU A 15 -5.21 -16.89 4.08
N ALA A 16 -4.75 -16.96 5.33
CA ALA A 16 -4.59 -15.78 6.18
C ALA A 16 -3.56 -14.80 5.61
N GLU A 17 -2.40 -15.28 5.17
CA GLU A 17 -1.37 -14.45 4.53
C GLU A 17 -1.88 -13.82 3.22
N ALA A 18 -2.62 -14.58 2.40
CA ALA A 18 -3.22 -14.06 1.18
C ALA A 18 -4.25 -12.96 1.46
N ARG A 19 -5.09 -13.13 2.49
CA ARG A 19 -6.04 -12.09 2.92
C ARG A 19 -5.31 -10.84 3.41
N LEU A 20 -4.26 -11.01 4.22
CA LEU A 20 -3.43 -9.88 4.67
C LEU A 20 -2.80 -9.14 3.49
N PHE A 21 -2.21 -9.86 2.55
CA PHE A 21 -1.62 -9.29 1.34
C PHE A 21 -2.66 -8.52 0.51
N HIS A 22 -3.85 -9.11 0.32
CA HIS A 22 -4.95 -8.43 -0.36
C HIS A 22 -5.37 -7.15 0.36
N CYS A 23 -5.55 -7.20 1.69
CA CYS A 23 -5.87 -6.01 2.48
C CYS A 23 -4.79 -4.92 2.33
N CYS A 24 -3.51 -5.27 2.47
CA CYS A 24 -2.40 -4.33 2.27
C CYS A 24 -2.41 -3.72 0.87
N GLN A 25 -2.72 -4.52 -0.16
CA GLN A 25 -2.82 -4.04 -1.53
C GLN A 25 -3.99 -3.07 -1.70
N SER A 26 -5.17 -3.39 -1.18
CA SER A 26 -6.34 -2.50 -1.22
C SER A 26 -6.04 -1.16 -0.55
N THR A 27 -5.49 -1.17 0.67
CA THR A 27 -5.09 0.06 1.38
C THR A 27 -4.05 0.85 0.58
N SER A 28 -3.06 0.17 -0.02
CA SER A 28 -2.05 0.85 -0.84
C SER A 28 -2.67 1.56 -2.05
N VAL A 29 -3.65 0.96 -2.72
CA VAL A 29 -4.35 1.58 -3.87
C VAL A 29 -5.15 2.81 -3.43
N GLU A 30 -5.85 2.72 -2.30
CA GLU A 30 -6.58 3.85 -1.72
C GLU A 30 -5.62 5.00 -1.41
N THR A 31 -4.50 4.73 -0.72
CA THR A 31 -3.52 5.78 -0.40
C THR A 31 -2.83 6.37 -1.62
N VAL A 32 -2.55 5.59 -2.67
CA VAL A 32 -2.03 6.13 -3.94
C VAL A 32 -3.03 7.11 -4.57
N THR A 33 -4.33 6.80 -4.47
CA THR A 33 -5.40 7.67 -4.96
C THR A 33 -5.44 8.98 -4.16
N GLU A 34 -5.40 8.91 -2.84
CA GLU A 34 -5.37 10.08 -1.97
C GLU A 34 -4.12 10.95 -2.19
N LEU A 35 -2.94 10.34 -2.31
CA LEU A 35 -1.69 11.04 -2.59
C LEU A 35 -1.70 11.71 -3.96
N THR A 36 -2.39 11.11 -4.94
CA THR A 36 -2.57 11.72 -6.26
C THR A 36 -3.47 12.96 -6.19
N GLU A 37 -4.58 12.90 -5.46
CA GLU A 37 -5.45 14.07 -5.25
C GLU A 37 -4.74 15.15 -4.43
N PHE A 38 -3.97 14.77 -3.41
CA PHE A 38 -3.11 15.69 -2.67
C PHE A 38 -2.10 16.39 -3.58
N ALA A 39 -1.40 15.64 -4.45
CA ALA A 39 -0.43 16.21 -5.37
C ALA A 39 -1.05 17.23 -6.32
N LYS A 40 -2.27 16.98 -6.82
CA LYS A 40 -3.01 17.95 -7.64
C LYS A 40 -3.31 19.26 -6.88
N ALA A 41 -3.49 19.20 -5.56
CA ALA A 41 -3.70 20.39 -4.74
C ALA A 41 -2.40 21.19 -4.46
N VAL A 42 -1.22 20.61 -4.72
CA VAL A 42 0.06 21.31 -4.53
C VAL A 42 0.23 22.41 -5.59
N PRO A 43 0.50 23.66 -5.19
CA PRO A 43 0.69 24.76 -6.14
C PRO A 43 1.77 24.47 -7.18
N GLY A 44 1.44 24.65 -8.45
CA GLY A 44 2.34 24.43 -9.59
C GLY A 44 2.43 22.99 -10.08
N PHE A 45 1.94 21.99 -9.33
CA PHE A 45 2.00 20.58 -9.74
C PHE A 45 1.18 20.32 -11.00
N GLN A 46 -0.08 20.81 -11.05
CA GLN A 46 -0.95 20.66 -12.22
C GLN A 46 -0.47 21.45 -13.44
N SER A 47 0.51 22.35 -13.28
CA SER A 47 1.12 23.10 -14.39
C SER A 47 2.27 22.35 -15.07
N LEU A 48 2.71 21.22 -14.50
CA LEU A 48 3.73 20.36 -15.11
C LEU A 48 3.16 19.55 -16.28
N ASP A 49 4.04 19.05 -17.15
CA ASP A 49 3.64 18.08 -18.16
C ASP A 49 2.99 16.84 -17.51
N LEU A 50 2.01 16.25 -18.18
CA LEU A 50 1.30 15.09 -17.65
C LEU A 50 2.26 13.92 -17.39
N ASN A 51 3.28 13.72 -18.23
CA ASN A 51 4.27 12.66 -18.02
C ASN A 51 5.14 12.94 -16.81
N ASP A 52 5.45 14.21 -16.53
CA ASP A 52 6.21 14.59 -15.35
C ASP A 52 5.37 14.37 -14.08
N GLN A 53 4.08 14.72 -14.09
CA GLN A 53 3.17 14.42 -12.99
C GLN A 53 3.09 12.91 -12.71
N VAL A 54 2.92 12.10 -13.75
CA VAL A 54 2.90 10.63 -13.64
C VAL A 54 4.25 10.09 -13.15
N THR A 55 5.36 10.63 -13.64
CA THR A 55 6.71 10.24 -13.25
C THR A 55 6.95 10.53 -11.77
N LEU A 56 6.63 11.74 -11.30
CA LEU A 56 6.77 12.12 -9.90
C LEU A 56 5.94 11.23 -8.99
N LEU A 57 4.68 10.96 -9.33
CA LEU A 57 3.83 10.06 -8.55
C LEU A 57 4.35 8.61 -8.57
N LYS A 58 4.74 8.09 -9.74
CA LYS A 58 5.26 6.72 -9.90
C LYS A 58 6.49 6.47 -9.01
N TYR A 59 7.38 7.45 -8.89
CA TYR A 59 8.60 7.30 -8.08
C TYR A 59 8.43 7.74 -6.62
N GLY A 60 7.54 8.68 -6.31
CA GLY A 60 7.41 9.25 -4.96
C GLY A 60 6.32 8.62 -4.08
N VAL A 61 5.33 7.93 -4.65
CA VAL A 61 4.13 7.53 -3.88
C VAL A 61 4.44 6.54 -2.75
N TYR A 62 5.39 5.63 -2.93
CA TYR A 62 5.76 4.68 -1.88
C TYR A 62 6.57 5.33 -0.75
N GLU A 63 7.41 6.33 -1.06
CA GLU A 63 8.12 7.10 -0.04
C GLU A 63 7.13 7.87 0.83
N ALA A 64 6.13 8.50 0.21
CA ALA A 64 5.05 9.19 0.92
C ALA A 64 4.19 8.20 1.72
N LEU A 65 3.84 7.03 1.16
CA LEU A 65 3.10 5.98 1.86
C LEU A 65 3.82 5.53 3.13
N PHE A 66 5.11 5.18 3.06
CA PHE A 66 5.87 4.76 4.23
C PHE A 66 6.03 5.86 5.27
N THR A 67 6.14 7.11 4.82
CA THR A 67 6.15 8.28 5.72
C THR A 67 4.83 8.42 6.47
N LEU A 68 3.69 8.24 5.79
CA LEU A 68 2.36 8.25 6.41
C LEU A 68 2.16 7.05 7.34
N LEU A 69 2.59 5.85 6.93
CA LEU A 69 2.51 4.65 7.76
C LEU A 69 3.25 4.82 9.09
N ALA A 70 4.42 5.47 9.09
CA ALA A 70 5.17 5.76 10.31
C ALA A 70 4.38 6.64 11.31
N SER A 71 3.40 7.42 10.85
CA SER A 71 2.53 8.21 11.73
C SER A 71 1.47 7.38 12.46
N CYS A 72 1.16 6.19 11.94
CA CYS A 72 0.13 5.29 12.46
C CYS A 72 0.72 4.10 13.25
N MET A 73 2.04 3.96 13.27
CA MET A 73 2.76 2.84 13.88
C MET A 73 3.53 3.29 15.12
N ASN A 74 3.66 2.38 16.08
CA ASN A 74 4.60 2.52 17.19
C ASN A 74 5.52 1.28 17.25
N LYS A 75 6.36 1.18 18.29
CA LYS A 75 7.33 0.07 18.43
C LYS A 75 6.71 -1.32 18.50
N ASP A 76 5.43 -1.43 18.87
CA ASP A 76 4.72 -2.69 19.05
C ASP A 76 3.88 -3.08 17.81
N GLY A 77 3.85 -2.21 16.79
CA GLY A 77 2.89 -2.27 15.68
C GLY A 77 2.10 -0.98 15.57
#